data_AF-A0A973JSW0-F1
#
_entry.id   AF-A0A973JSW0-F1
#
_cell.length_a   1.000
_cell.length_b   1.000
_cell.length_c   1.000
_cell.angle_alpha   90.00
_cell.angle_beta   90.00
_cell.angle_gamma   90.00
#
_symmetry.space_group_name_H-M   'P 1'
#
loop_
_entity.id
_entity.type
_entity.pdbx_description
1 polymer ?
#
loop_
_entity_poly.entity_id
_entity_poly.type
_entity_poly.pdbx_seq_one_letter_code
_entity_poly.pdbx_strand_id
1 'polypeptide(L)'
;MAQGLQIAHNDQVVLSLDGVSVPAQVKVDSLTPAPIEPVSVTIDELLDGKHQSEYVSITGTQFKTAGTFSGENILTDCNSEIEVYTRSAATFSGETMPTGNGTFKGIASVYNTAQLLMRDPTELDMTGDICGVPSIIYLSQNFTGLTSDKQVNTIPGWYTFSQEGTVPWKGWTLSSNNFARIKYGLIKSGEEGIRKNLDLLETNSKLNHKAFGKFD
;
A
#
# COMPACT_ATOMS: atom_id res chain seq x y z
N MET A 1 -36.47 -26.58 40.96
CA MET A 1 -35.39 -27.27 40.21
C MET A 1 -34.17 -26.39 40.24
N ALA A 2 -33.05 -26.90 40.73
CA ALA A 2 -31.80 -26.13 40.84
C ALA A 2 -31.24 -25.88 39.44
N GLN A 3 -30.92 -24.62 39.14
CA GLN A 3 -30.23 -24.22 37.91
C GLN A 3 -28.73 -24.22 38.21
N GLY A 4 -27.93 -24.90 37.38
CA GLY A 4 -26.50 -25.04 37.60
C GLY A 4 -25.74 -25.23 36.29
N LEU A 5 -24.55 -24.64 36.23
CA LEU A 5 -23.59 -24.75 35.13
C LEU A 5 -22.77 -26.03 35.33
N GLN A 6 -22.77 -26.95 34.36
CA GLN A 6 -21.83 -28.08 34.33
C GLN A 6 -20.87 -27.94 33.13
N ILE A 7 -19.58 -28.06 33.41
CA ILE A 7 -18.50 -28.13 32.44
C ILE A 7 -17.79 -29.45 32.70
N ALA A 8 -17.60 -30.28 31.67
CA ALA A 8 -16.94 -31.55 31.84
C ALA A 8 -16.11 -31.98 30.61
N HIS A 9 -15.14 -32.89 30.82
CA HIS A 9 -14.14 -33.32 29.83
C HIS A 9 -14.01 -34.85 29.86
N ASN A 10 -13.79 -35.48 28.69
CA ASN A 10 -13.80 -36.94 28.40
C ASN A 10 -15.22 -37.55 28.25
N ASP A 11 -15.92 -37.22 27.15
CA ASP A 11 -17.31 -37.63 26.83
C ASP A 11 -18.40 -37.09 27.77
N GLN A 12 -18.08 -36.01 28.45
CA GLN A 12 -19.06 -35.21 29.17
C GLN A 12 -19.23 -33.87 28.48
N VAL A 13 -20.48 -33.39 28.45
CA VAL A 13 -20.85 -32.14 27.78
C VAL A 13 -20.03 -30.99 28.36
N VAL A 14 -19.23 -30.34 27.51
CA VAL A 14 -18.30 -29.27 27.94
C VAL A 14 -19.06 -27.99 28.29
N LEU A 15 -20.28 -27.80 27.79
CA LEU A 15 -21.23 -26.80 28.27
C LEU A 15 -22.66 -27.15 27.85
N SER A 16 -23.51 -27.60 28.78
CA SER A 16 -24.97 -27.71 28.58
C SER A 16 -25.66 -26.70 29.49
N LEU A 17 -26.62 -25.95 28.94
CA LEU A 17 -27.52 -25.10 29.72
C LEU A 17 -28.91 -25.76 29.78
N ASP A 18 -29.01 -26.87 30.50
CA ASP A 18 -30.29 -27.57 30.67
C ASP A 18 -31.19 -26.85 31.70
N GLY A 19 -32.44 -26.60 31.31
CA GLY A 19 -33.44 -25.96 32.17
C GLY A 19 -33.33 -24.43 32.27
N VAL A 20 -32.51 -23.81 31.41
CA VAL A 20 -32.42 -22.36 31.29
C VAL A 20 -33.57 -21.83 30.42
N SER A 21 -34.48 -21.07 31.03
CA SER A 21 -35.40 -20.21 30.31
C SER A 21 -34.59 -19.14 29.57
N VAL A 22 -34.41 -19.31 28.24
CA VAL A 22 -33.67 -18.37 27.38
C VAL A 22 -34.13 -16.90 27.57
N PRO A 23 -35.43 -16.59 27.73
CA PRO A 23 -35.88 -15.22 27.99
C PRO A 23 -35.49 -14.65 29.36
N ALA A 24 -35.15 -15.48 30.35
CA ALA A 24 -34.88 -15.05 31.72
C ALA A 24 -33.39 -14.95 32.07
N GLN A 25 -32.49 -15.43 31.21
CA GLN A 25 -31.05 -15.51 31.49
C GLN A 25 -30.17 -14.79 30.46
N VAL A 26 -30.73 -14.37 29.32
CA VAL A 26 -30.03 -13.57 28.32
C VAL A 26 -30.71 -12.22 28.24
N LYS A 27 -30.03 -11.17 28.71
CA LYS A 27 -30.43 -9.80 28.45
C LYS A 27 -29.70 -9.34 27.19
N VAL A 28 -30.45 -9.12 26.11
CA VAL A 28 -29.93 -8.38 24.96
C VAL A 28 -29.70 -6.94 25.42
N ASP A 29 -28.45 -6.56 25.61
CA ASP A 29 -28.13 -5.24 26.14
C ASP A 29 -28.36 -4.14 25.09
N SER A 30 -28.01 -4.43 23.83
CA SER A 30 -28.38 -3.60 22.69
C SER A 30 -28.35 -4.40 21.39
N LEU A 31 -29.32 -4.17 20.51
CA LEU A 31 -29.29 -4.63 19.11
C LEU A 31 -28.60 -3.62 18.18
N THR A 32 -28.25 -2.45 18.69
CA THR A 32 -27.58 -1.35 18.00
C THR A 32 -26.48 -0.74 18.88
N PRO A 33 -25.52 -1.53 19.39
CA PRO A 33 -24.40 -0.98 20.13
C PRO A 33 -23.61 -0.02 19.23
N ALA A 34 -23.02 1.01 19.84
CA ALA A 34 -22.08 1.86 19.13
C ALA A 34 -20.92 1.01 18.58
N PRO A 35 -20.35 1.34 17.40
CA PRO A 35 -19.17 0.65 16.90
C PRO A 35 -18.06 0.67 17.95
N ILE A 36 -17.41 -0.46 18.14
CA ILE A 36 -16.25 -0.54 19.04
C ILE A 36 -15.10 0.19 18.34
N GLU A 37 -14.61 1.25 18.95
CA GLU A 37 -13.44 1.97 18.46
C GLU A 37 -12.17 1.17 18.82
N PRO A 38 -11.23 1.00 17.87
CA PRO A 38 -10.00 0.30 18.14
C PRO A 38 -9.08 1.13 19.05
N VAL A 39 -8.31 0.44 19.88
CA VAL A 39 -7.26 1.08 20.69
C VAL A 39 -6.03 1.34 19.82
N SER A 40 -5.55 2.58 19.81
CA SER A 40 -4.32 2.94 19.09
C SER A 40 -3.11 2.37 19.83
N VAL A 41 -2.32 1.56 19.14
CA VAL A 41 -1.13 0.89 19.69
C VAL A 41 0.02 0.90 18.68
N THR A 42 1.20 0.54 19.15
CA THR A 42 2.41 0.31 18.34
C THR A 42 2.69 -1.18 18.18
N ILE A 43 3.53 -1.56 17.20
CA ILE A 43 3.96 -2.96 17.04
C ILE A 43 4.73 -3.42 18.29
N ASP A 44 5.61 -2.58 18.84
CA ASP A 44 6.41 -2.92 20.02
C ASP A 44 5.55 -3.22 21.26
N GLU A 45 4.45 -2.50 21.48
CA GLU A 45 3.52 -2.80 22.57
C GLU A 45 2.87 -4.19 22.42
N LEU A 46 2.57 -4.60 21.19
CA LEU A 46 2.04 -5.93 20.91
C LEU A 46 3.10 -7.02 21.09
N LEU A 47 4.34 -6.75 20.68
CA LEU A 47 5.48 -7.66 20.89
C LEU A 47 5.82 -7.83 22.37
N ASP A 48 5.60 -6.80 23.19
CA ASP A 48 5.67 -6.85 24.66
C ASP A 48 4.53 -7.69 25.30
N GLY A 49 3.58 -8.19 24.50
CA GLY A 49 2.44 -8.98 24.96
C GLY A 49 1.29 -8.15 25.56
N LYS A 50 1.24 -6.85 25.29
CA LYS A 50 0.11 -5.99 25.70
C LYS A 50 -1.07 -6.16 24.73
N HIS A 51 -2.25 -5.70 25.14
CA HIS A 51 -3.45 -5.64 24.30
C HIS A 51 -3.96 -6.98 23.76
N GLN A 52 -3.59 -8.10 24.39
CA GLN A 52 -4.08 -9.42 23.96
C GLN A 52 -5.61 -9.48 23.98
N SER A 53 -6.20 -9.98 22.89
CA SER A 53 -7.65 -10.06 22.68
C SER A 53 -8.35 -8.70 22.60
N GLU A 54 -7.62 -7.64 22.28
CA GLU A 54 -8.18 -6.31 22.06
C GLU A 54 -8.27 -5.98 20.56
N TYR A 55 -9.27 -5.18 20.22
CA TYR A 55 -9.37 -4.59 18.89
C TYR A 55 -8.47 -3.36 18.82
N VAL A 56 -7.47 -3.41 17.94
CA VAL A 56 -6.38 -2.43 17.90
C VAL A 56 -6.24 -1.77 16.53
N SER A 57 -5.64 -0.58 16.52
CA SER A 57 -5.30 0.21 15.33
C SER A 57 -3.83 0.59 15.38
N ILE A 58 -3.11 0.33 14.29
CA ILE A 58 -1.67 0.61 14.16
C ILE A 58 -1.48 1.46 12.91
N THR A 59 -0.96 2.67 13.08
CA THR A 59 -0.69 3.59 11.97
C THR A 59 0.75 3.46 11.48
N GLY A 60 1.03 3.90 10.26
CA GLY A 60 2.39 3.89 9.71
C GLY A 60 2.90 2.50 9.31
N THR A 61 2.00 1.54 9.07
CA THR A 61 2.36 0.15 8.79
C THR A 61 2.16 -0.24 7.33
N GLN A 62 2.91 -1.25 6.88
CA GLN A 62 2.82 -1.81 5.54
C GLN A 62 3.09 -3.32 5.55
N PHE A 63 2.56 -4.05 4.57
CA PHE A 63 2.97 -5.43 4.34
C PHE A 63 4.37 -5.47 3.73
N LYS A 64 5.24 -6.28 4.32
CA LYS A 64 6.66 -6.36 3.94
C LYS A 64 6.89 -6.97 2.56
N THR A 65 5.99 -7.84 2.10
CA THR A 65 6.09 -8.51 0.80
C THR A 65 4.71 -8.54 0.14
N ALA A 66 4.67 -8.25 -1.16
CA ALA A 66 3.43 -8.33 -1.93
C ALA A 66 2.92 -9.77 -2.01
N GLY A 67 1.61 -9.96 -1.96
CA GLY A 67 0.98 -11.28 -1.96
C GLY A 67 -0.51 -11.21 -1.72
N THR A 68 -1.09 -12.31 -1.23
CA THR A 68 -2.48 -12.39 -0.80
C THR A 68 -2.58 -12.53 0.71
N PHE A 69 -3.75 -12.29 1.30
CA PHE A 69 -3.89 -12.34 2.76
C PHE A 69 -3.67 -13.73 3.38
N SER A 70 -3.85 -14.82 2.60
CA SER A 70 -3.74 -16.20 3.07
C SER A 70 -2.41 -16.51 3.76
N GLY A 71 -2.48 -17.14 4.92
CA GLY A 71 -1.34 -17.62 5.68
C GLY A 71 -0.73 -16.54 6.58
N GLU A 72 0.56 -16.72 6.87
CA GLU A 72 1.38 -15.86 7.72
C GLU A 72 2.00 -14.76 6.84
N ASN A 73 1.61 -13.51 7.07
CA ASN A 73 2.15 -12.35 6.38
C ASN A 73 2.82 -11.42 7.37
N ILE A 74 3.86 -10.70 6.96
CA ILE A 74 4.58 -9.78 7.84
C ILE A 74 4.11 -8.35 7.63
N LEU A 75 3.67 -7.72 8.72
CA LEU A 75 3.37 -6.29 8.81
C LEU A 75 4.55 -5.58 9.51
N THR A 76 4.93 -4.41 9.02
CA THR A 76 6.03 -3.62 9.57
C THR A 76 5.70 -2.14 9.62
N ASP A 77 6.19 -1.45 10.65
CA ASP A 77 6.25 0.02 10.74
C ASP A 77 7.63 0.57 10.33
N CYS A 78 8.42 -0.26 9.63
CA CYS A 78 9.79 -0.07 9.20
C CYS A 78 10.88 -0.10 10.27
N ASN A 79 10.50 -0.26 11.53
CA ASN A 79 11.44 -0.52 12.63
C ASN A 79 11.23 -1.92 13.21
N SER A 80 9.96 -2.28 13.41
CA SER A 80 9.51 -3.53 14.02
C SER A 80 8.61 -4.32 13.07
N GLU A 81 8.47 -5.61 13.36
CA GLU A 81 7.72 -6.56 12.53
C GLU A 81 6.81 -7.42 13.39
N ILE A 82 5.61 -7.69 12.88
CA ILE A 82 4.62 -8.58 13.51
C ILE A 82 3.90 -9.40 12.44
N GLU A 83 3.52 -10.62 12.81
CA GLU A 83 2.76 -11.50 11.94
C GLU A 83 1.29 -11.06 11.87
N VAL A 84 0.72 -11.08 10.68
CA VAL A 84 -0.70 -11.03 10.41
C VAL A 84 -1.09 -12.40 9.86
N TYR A 85 -1.91 -13.13 10.60
CA TYR A 85 -2.36 -14.45 10.18
C TYR A 85 -3.79 -14.41 9.63
N THR A 86 -3.96 -14.96 8.43
CA THR A 86 -5.29 -15.22 7.84
C THR A 86 -5.44 -16.69 7.51
N ARG A 87 -6.52 -17.30 8.01
CA ARG A 87 -6.86 -18.69 7.63
C ARG A 87 -7.14 -18.78 6.13
N SER A 88 -6.67 -19.84 5.49
CA SER A 88 -6.93 -20.13 4.07
C SER A 88 -8.43 -20.29 3.73
N ALA A 89 -9.27 -20.59 4.72
CA ALA A 89 -10.72 -20.67 4.55
C ALA A 89 -11.44 -19.31 4.69
N ALA A 90 -10.74 -18.23 5.03
CA ALA A 90 -11.34 -16.90 5.06
C ALA A 90 -11.77 -16.49 3.63
N THR A 91 -12.93 -15.86 3.51
CA THR A 91 -13.52 -15.46 2.22
C THR A 91 -12.61 -14.51 1.44
N PHE A 92 -11.78 -13.73 2.14
CA PHE A 92 -10.85 -12.77 1.57
C PHE A 92 -9.40 -13.29 1.48
N SER A 93 -9.12 -14.54 1.86
CA SER A 93 -7.74 -15.07 1.92
C SER A 93 -6.99 -14.99 0.58
N GLY A 94 -7.70 -15.10 -0.54
CA GLY A 94 -7.15 -15.00 -1.90
C GLY A 94 -7.05 -13.56 -2.42
N GLU A 95 -7.53 -12.56 -1.69
CA GLU A 95 -7.44 -11.16 -2.11
C GLU A 95 -6.01 -10.64 -1.95
N THR A 96 -5.61 -9.75 -2.86
CA THR A 96 -4.28 -9.14 -2.85
C THR A 96 -4.15 -8.14 -1.71
N MET A 97 -3.04 -8.20 -0.98
CA MET A 97 -2.73 -7.24 0.06
C MET A 97 -2.49 -5.84 -0.50
N PRO A 98 -2.80 -4.77 0.25
CA PRO A 98 -2.39 -3.42 -0.09
C PRO A 98 -0.87 -3.32 -0.25
N THR A 99 -0.44 -2.45 -1.16
CA THR A 99 0.99 -2.24 -1.46
C THR A 99 1.54 -0.95 -0.86
N GLY A 100 0.69 -0.11 -0.26
CA GLY A 100 1.06 1.13 0.39
C GLY A 100 1.27 0.99 1.90
N ASN A 101 1.67 2.09 2.52
CA ASN A 101 1.69 2.26 3.97
C ASN A 101 0.40 2.90 4.46
N GLY A 102 0.02 2.62 5.70
CA GLY A 102 -1.03 3.37 6.37
C GLY A 102 -1.51 2.69 7.64
N THR A 103 -2.82 2.55 7.79
CA THR A 103 -3.44 2.04 9.02
C THR A 103 -3.88 0.59 8.88
N PHE A 104 -3.42 -0.24 9.81
CA PHE A 104 -3.92 -1.59 10.02
C PHE A 104 -4.87 -1.61 11.22
N LYS A 105 -6.01 -2.28 11.08
CA LYS A 105 -6.93 -2.56 12.19
C LYS A 105 -7.18 -4.05 12.27
N GLY A 106 -7.22 -4.59 13.49
CA GLY A 106 -7.41 -6.02 13.70
C GLY A 106 -7.40 -6.40 15.17
N ILE A 107 -7.44 -7.70 15.44
CA ILE A 107 -7.42 -8.24 16.80
C ILE A 107 -5.99 -8.66 17.14
N ALA A 108 -5.45 -8.11 18.23
CA ALA A 108 -4.18 -8.57 18.79
C ALA A 108 -4.36 -9.96 19.41
N SER A 109 -3.50 -10.90 19.04
CA SER A 109 -3.60 -12.30 19.40
C SER A 109 -2.22 -12.90 19.65
N VAL A 110 -2.20 -14.13 20.16
CA VAL A 110 -0.98 -14.92 20.36
C VAL A 110 -1.28 -16.34 19.94
N TYR A 111 -0.44 -16.92 19.07
CA TYR A 111 -0.45 -18.35 18.78
C TYR A 111 0.79 -19.02 19.40
N ASN A 112 1.95 -18.82 18.77
CA ASN A 112 3.26 -19.12 19.35
C ASN A 112 3.97 -17.82 19.77
N THR A 113 3.82 -16.79 18.94
CA THR A 113 4.27 -15.41 19.17
C THR A 113 3.10 -14.45 19.03
N ALA A 114 3.32 -13.18 19.39
CA ALA A 114 2.36 -12.11 19.12
C ALA A 114 2.05 -12.05 17.62
N GLN A 115 0.76 -11.94 17.29
CA GLN A 115 0.26 -11.85 15.93
C GLN A 115 -1.00 -10.98 15.89
N LEU A 116 -1.40 -10.59 14.69
CA LEU A 116 -2.61 -9.87 14.40
C LEU A 116 -3.56 -10.77 13.61
N LEU A 117 -4.84 -10.70 13.94
CA LEU A 117 -5.90 -11.32 13.17
C LEU A 117 -6.73 -10.23 12.51
N MET A 118 -6.76 -10.23 11.18
CA MET A 118 -7.60 -9.31 10.42
C MET A 118 -9.04 -9.82 10.39
N ARG A 119 -10.01 -8.92 10.55
CA ARG A 119 -11.44 -9.27 10.48
C ARG A 119 -11.98 -9.12 9.07
N ASP A 120 -11.61 -8.04 8.39
CA ASP A 120 -12.07 -7.71 7.05
C ASP A 120 -11.03 -6.80 6.35
N PRO A 121 -10.73 -6.98 5.04
CA PRO A 121 -9.80 -6.12 4.31
C PRO A 121 -10.21 -4.64 4.25
N THR A 122 -11.51 -4.34 4.36
CA THR A 122 -12.03 -2.96 4.36
C THR A 122 -11.59 -2.14 5.58
N GLU A 123 -11.03 -2.79 6.61
CA GLU A 123 -10.50 -2.10 7.79
C GLU A 123 -9.08 -1.54 7.58
N LEU A 124 -8.47 -1.81 6.42
CA LEU A 124 -7.15 -1.31 6.05
C LEU A 124 -7.27 0.00 5.26
N ASP A 125 -6.49 1.00 5.67
CA ASP A 125 -6.30 2.25 4.91
C ASP A 125 -4.82 2.44 4.61
N MET A 126 -4.35 1.78 3.55
CA MET A 126 -2.92 1.61 3.22
C MET A 126 -2.60 2.16 1.82
N THR A 127 -2.89 3.45 1.62
CA THR A 127 -2.71 4.15 0.35
C THR A 127 -1.48 5.08 0.32
N GLY A 128 -0.79 5.22 1.45
CA GLY A 128 0.36 6.09 1.61
C GLY A 128 1.66 5.51 1.03
N ASP A 129 2.68 6.37 0.97
CA ASP A 129 4.02 5.99 0.53
C ASP A 129 4.66 4.98 1.50
N ILE A 130 5.23 3.91 0.96
CA ILE A 130 5.95 2.90 1.75
C ILE A 130 7.18 3.49 2.43
N CYS A 131 7.40 3.13 3.69
CA CYS A 131 8.62 3.39 4.43
C CYS A 131 9.66 2.28 4.19
N GLY A 132 10.90 2.47 4.66
CA GLY A 132 11.96 1.45 4.59
C GLY A 132 12.55 1.22 3.19
N VAL A 133 11.89 1.69 2.13
CA VAL A 133 12.58 2.04 0.90
C VAL A 133 13.26 3.39 1.12
N PRO A 134 14.60 3.51 1.05
CA PRO A 134 15.18 4.81 0.79
C PRO A 134 14.46 5.34 -0.45
N SER A 135 14.06 6.61 -0.47
CA SER A 135 13.58 7.24 -1.69
C SER A 135 14.72 7.15 -2.71
N ILE A 136 14.80 6.06 -3.48
CA ILE A 136 15.82 5.92 -4.51
C ILE A 136 15.30 6.78 -5.65
N ILE A 137 15.69 8.04 -5.59
CA ILE A 137 15.75 8.90 -6.76
C ILE A 137 16.80 8.24 -7.66
N TYR A 138 16.35 7.33 -8.53
CA TYR A 138 17.20 6.70 -9.54
C TYR A 138 17.78 7.74 -10.50
N LEU A 139 17.08 8.87 -10.66
CA LEU A 139 17.51 10.02 -11.43
C LEU A 139 16.73 11.25 -10.97
N SER A 140 17.45 12.32 -10.60
CA SER A 140 16.89 13.67 -10.48
C SER A 140 17.64 14.56 -11.45
N GLN A 141 16.88 15.18 -12.36
CA GLN A 141 17.42 16.07 -13.37
C GLN A 141 16.48 17.25 -13.59
N ASN A 142 17.03 18.45 -13.50
CA ASN A 142 16.33 19.71 -13.76
C ASN A 142 16.75 20.35 -15.09
N PHE A 143 17.62 19.67 -15.85
CA PHE A 143 18.15 20.08 -17.15
C PHE A 143 18.75 21.50 -17.16
N THR A 144 19.29 21.94 -16.02
CA THR A 144 19.94 23.25 -15.91
C THR A 144 21.11 23.34 -16.88
N GLY A 145 21.15 24.41 -17.67
CA GLY A 145 22.15 24.61 -18.73
C GLY A 145 21.68 24.19 -20.13
N LEU A 146 20.51 23.55 -20.28
CA LEU A 146 19.87 23.46 -21.59
C LEU A 146 19.32 24.82 -22.02
N THR A 147 19.45 25.08 -23.32
CA THR A 147 18.80 26.20 -23.99
C THR A 147 17.85 25.64 -25.06
N SER A 148 16.81 26.40 -25.39
CA SER A 148 15.81 25.99 -26.37
C SER A 148 16.46 25.52 -27.69
N ASP A 149 15.98 24.38 -28.19
CA ASP A 149 16.39 23.72 -29.43
C ASP A 149 17.80 23.10 -29.46
N LYS A 150 18.59 23.17 -28.38
CA LYS A 150 19.87 22.43 -28.27
C LYS A 150 19.63 20.97 -27.92
N GLN A 151 20.50 20.08 -28.36
CA GLN A 151 20.39 18.65 -28.03
C GLN A 151 20.67 18.42 -26.55
N VAL A 152 20.01 17.44 -25.93
CA VAL A 152 20.17 17.15 -24.49
C VAL A 152 21.60 16.69 -24.14
N ASN A 153 22.32 16.11 -25.11
CA ASN A 153 23.71 15.67 -24.96
C ASN A 153 24.73 16.80 -24.71
N THR A 154 24.31 18.07 -24.75
CA THR A 154 25.16 19.19 -24.32
C THR A 154 25.35 19.24 -22.80
N ILE A 155 24.52 18.53 -22.03
CA ILE A 155 24.78 18.30 -20.61
C ILE A 155 25.76 17.12 -20.49
N PRO A 156 26.89 17.26 -19.79
CA PRO A 156 27.81 16.16 -19.54
C PRO A 156 27.10 14.92 -18.95
N GLY A 157 27.42 13.74 -19.49
CA GLY A 157 26.85 12.46 -19.05
C GLY A 157 25.49 12.13 -19.66
N TRP A 158 24.91 13.00 -20.50
CA TRP A 158 23.68 12.72 -21.21
C TRP A 158 23.94 12.31 -22.65
N TYR A 159 23.28 11.26 -23.09
CA TYR A 159 23.36 10.77 -24.46
C TYR A 159 21.96 10.70 -25.06
N THR A 160 21.86 11.00 -26.35
CA THR A 160 20.63 10.87 -27.11
C THR A 160 20.87 9.85 -28.22
N PHE A 161 20.08 8.78 -28.22
CA PHE A 161 20.13 7.75 -29.25
C PHE A 161 18.84 7.80 -30.07
N SER A 162 18.97 7.93 -31.39
CA SER A 162 17.83 7.80 -32.32
C SER A 162 17.87 6.39 -32.91
N GLN A 163 17.05 5.48 -32.36
CA GLN A 163 16.98 4.09 -32.83
C GLN A 163 16.37 4.00 -34.24
N GLU A 164 15.38 4.85 -34.51
CA GLU A 164 14.86 5.13 -35.85
C GLU A 164 14.66 6.65 -36.03
N GLY A 165 14.88 7.15 -37.26
CA GLY A 165 14.85 8.57 -37.58
C GLY A 165 16.11 9.36 -37.18
N THR A 166 16.10 10.67 -37.40
CA THR A 166 17.27 11.55 -37.20
C THR A 166 17.06 12.64 -36.14
N VAL A 167 15.93 12.64 -35.43
CA VAL A 167 15.57 13.70 -34.47
C VAL A 167 15.92 13.27 -33.04
N PRO A 168 16.95 13.89 -32.41
CA PRO A 168 17.27 13.64 -31.00
C PRO A 168 16.41 14.51 -30.07
N TRP A 169 16.44 14.17 -28.77
CA TRP A 169 15.88 14.99 -27.71
C TRP A 169 16.50 16.39 -27.69
N LYS A 170 15.66 17.41 -27.59
CA LYS A 170 16.08 18.81 -27.51
C LYS A 170 15.68 19.41 -26.16
N GLY A 171 16.51 20.29 -25.64
CA GLY A 171 16.17 21.16 -24.53
C GLY A 171 15.10 22.18 -24.92
N TRP A 172 14.28 22.54 -23.94
CA TRP A 172 13.35 23.64 -24.02
C TRP A 172 13.27 24.35 -22.68
N THR A 173 13.08 25.67 -22.72
CA THR A 173 12.86 26.49 -21.52
C THR A 173 11.48 27.11 -21.59
N LEU A 174 10.66 26.92 -20.55
CA LEU A 174 9.36 27.57 -20.38
C LEU A 174 9.21 28.10 -18.96
N SER A 175 8.97 29.41 -18.83
CA SER A 175 8.79 30.10 -17.54
C SER A 175 9.90 29.72 -16.53
N SER A 176 11.15 29.81 -16.97
CA SER A 176 12.37 29.48 -16.22
C SER A 176 12.58 28.00 -15.86
N ASN A 177 11.73 27.08 -16.35
CA ASN A 177 11.94 25.64 -16.19
C ASN A 177 12.58 25.06 -17.45
N ASN A 178 13.60 24.23 -17.27
CA ASN A 178 14.22 23.50 -18.36
C ASN A 178 13.69 22.06 -18.41
N PHE A 179 13.46 21.56 -19.61
CA PHE A 179 13.03 20.18 -19.82
C PHE A 179 13.54 19.66 -21.16
N ALA A 180 13.65 18.33 -21.24
CA ALA A 180 13.88 17.65 -22.50
C ALA A 180 12.54 17.47 -23.23
N ARG A 181 12.55 17.68 -24.54
CA ARG A 181 11.40 17.53 -25.43
C ARG A 181 11.78 16.73 -26.67
N ILE A 182 10.94 15.79 -27.04
CA ILE A 182 10.91 15.18 -28.36
C ILE A 182 9.54 15.46 -28.99
N LYS A 183 9.51 15.64 -30.31
CA LYS A 183 8.25 15.76 -31.06
C LYS A 183 8.08 14.48 -31.86
N TYR A 184 7.05 13.69 -31.54
CA TYR A 184 6.68 12.55 -32.35
C TYR A 184 5.74 13.02 -33.47
N GLY A 185 6.04 12.63 -34.72
CA GLY A 185 5.15 12.86 -35.86
C GLY A 185 5.86 12.97 -37.22
N LEU A 186 5.21 12.43 -38.26
CA LEU A 186 5.60 12.61 -39.66
C LEU A 186 5.42 14.08 -40.05
N ILE A 187 6.50 14.73 -40.48
CA ILE A 187 6.43 16.03 -41.17
C ILE A 187 6.37 15.74 -42.67
N LYS A 188 5.17 15.66 -43.24
CA LYS A 188 4.99 15.78 -44.69
C LYS A 188 4.47 17.19 -44.97
N SER A 189 5.25 18.01 -45.65
CA SER A 189 4.78 19.29 -46.19
C SER A 189 3.99 19.04 -47.49
N GLY A 190 2.75 19.53 -47.56
CA GLY A 190 1.87 19.48 -48.73
C GLY A 190 0.61 20.34 -48.53
N GLU A 191 -0.13 20.61 -49.60
CA GLU A 191 -1.27 21.56 -49.64
C GLU A 191 -2.58 21.05 -49.00
N GLU A 192 -2.60 19.84 -48.43
CA GLU A 192 -3.78 19.28 -47.77
C GLU A 192 -3.87 19.74 -46.31
N GLY A 193 -5.06 20.17 -45.90
CA GLY A 193 -5.37 20.89 -44.67
C GLY A 193 -4.90 20.23 -43.36
N ILE A 194 -4.46 21.09 -42.44
CA ILE A 194 -3.86 20.81 -41.13
C ILE A 194 -4.81 19.91 -40.27
N ARG A 195 -4.33 18.97 -39.40
CA ARG A 195 -4.02 19.26 -37.98
C ARG A 195 -3.31 18.12 -37.20
N LYS A 196 -2.24 18.57 -36.50
CA LYS A 196 -1.83 18.31 -35.10
C LYS A 196 -1.25 16.93 -34.73
N ASN A 197 0.08 16.84 -34.85
CA ASN A 197 0.94 16.02 -33.98
C ASN A 197 0.77 16.48 -32.52
N LEU A 198 -0.07 15.81 -31.73
CA LEU A 198 -0.17 16.05 -30.29
C LEU A 198 0.13 14.79 -29.48
N ASP A 199 1.17 14.05 -29.87
CA ASP A 199 1.88 13.19 -28.92
C ASP A 199 3.17 13.89 -28.53
N LEU A 200 2.98 14.86 -27.66
CA LEU A 200 4.03 15.62 -27.02
C LEU A 200 4.30 14.97 -25.66
N LEU A 201 5.39 14.21 -25.58
CA LEU A 201 5.89 13.71 -24.31
C LEU A 201 6.82 14.78 -23.71
N GLU A 202 6.29 15.57 -22.77
CA GLU A 202 7.08 16.50 -21.97
C GLU A 202 7.35 15.89 -20.60
N THR A 203 8.62 15.84 -20.20
CA THR A 203 8.99 15.55 -18.82
C THR A 203 9.02 16.88 -18.08
N ASN A 204 7.89 17.33 -17.55
CA ASN A 204 7.85 18.55 -16.75
C ASN A 204 8.46 18.26 -15.36
N SER A 205 9.42 19.07 -14.93
CA SER A 205 10.10 18.98 -13.62
C SER A 205 9.16 19.06 -12.40
N LYS A 206 7.87 19.38 -12.57
CA LYS A 206 6.89 19.49 -11.47
C LYS A 206 6.13 18.19 -11.15
N LEU A 207 6.29 17.13 -11.95
CA LEU A 207 5.60 15.86 -11.74
C LEU A 207 6.61 14.72 -11.94
N ASN A 208 6.53 13.70 -11.09
CA ASN A 208 7.39 12.51 -11.10
C ASN A 208 7.19 11.68 -12.38
N HIS A 209 7.77 12.12 -13.49
CA HIS A 209 7.77 11.38 -14.75
C HIS A 209 9.03 10.50 -14.84
N LYS A 210 8.85 9.18 -14.81
CA LYS A 210 9.89 8.20 -15.15
C LYS A 210 10.13 8.23 -16.65
N ALA A 211 11.07 9.02 -17.13
CA ALA A 211 11.51 8.96 -18.50
C ALA A 211 13.02 9.20 -18.56
N PHE A 212 13.72 8.14 -18.96
CA PHE A 212 15.17 8.02 -19.21
C PHE A 212 16.04 7.73 -17.98
N GLY A 213 16.95 6.78 -18.17
CA GLY A 213 17.98 6.35 -17.22
C GLY A 213 19.36 6.46 -17.85
N LYS A 214 20.38 6.56 -16.99
CA LYS A 214 21.80 6.55 -17.33
C LYS A 214 22.20 5.13 -17.75
N PHE A 215 22.99 5.00 -18.82
CA PHE A 215 23.76 3.77 -19.07
C PHE A 215 25.14 3.97 -18.44
N ASP A 216 25.51 3.05 -17.54
CA ASP A 216 26.86 2.98 -16.97
C ASP A 216 27.87 2.42 -18.00
#